data_AF-A0A954U265-F1
#
_entry.id   AF-A0A954U265-F1
#
_cell.length_a   1.000
_cell.length_b   1.000
_cell.length_c   1.000
_cell.angle_alpha   90.00
_cell.angle_beta   90.00
_cell.angle_gamma   90.00
#
_symmetry.space_group_name_H-M   'P 1'
#
loop_
_entity.id
_entity.type
_entity.pdbx_description
1 polymer ?
#
loop_
_entity_poly.entity_id
_entity_poly.type
_entity_poly.pdbx_seq_one_letter_code
_entity_poly.pdbx_strand_id
1 'polypeptide(L)'
;MAFNLSFGPFRNESRLLSVVDRVSARAQNAVWQRVRDRVLNMGVHEARGYIRARAALVIEREMAIAAGEEPTLSASHLSEINDAVRHRVVRRLLFESIRRHDSIRERRRRLAA
;
A
#
# COMPACT_ATOMS: atom_id res chain seq x y z
N MET A 1 2.27 9.07 -13.74
CA MET A 1 1.25 8.14 -14.26
C MET A 1 0.07 8.13 -13.30
N ALA A 2 -1.06 8.70 -13.71
CA ALA A 2 -2.32 8.56 -13.00
C ALA A 2 -2.91 7.19 -13.34
N PHE A 3 -3.23 6.39 -12.33
CA PHE A 3 -3.97 5.14 -12.53
C PHE A 3 -5.43 5.56 -12.73
N ASN A 4 -5.91 5.51 -13.97
CA ASN A 4 -7.28 5.88 -14.31
C ASN A 4 -8.19 4.74 -13.84
N LEU A 5 -8.79 4.92 -12.67
CA LEU A 5 -9.81 4.00 -12.18
C LEU A 5 -11.09 4.31 -12.96
N SER A 6 -11.36 3.56 -14.04
CA SER A 6 -12.54 3.75 -14.89
C SER A 6 -13.75 3.08 -14.23
N PHE A 7 -14.25 3.65 -13.14
CA PHE A 7 -15.53 3.26 -12.58
C PHE A 7 -16.66 3.94 -13.37
N GLY A 8 -17.67 3.18 -13.80
CA GLY A 8 -18.84 3.73 -14.50
C GLY A 8 -19.59 4.77 -13.64
N PRO A 9 -20.38 5.67 -14.26
CA PRO A 9 -20.81 6.90 -13.60
C PRO A 9 -21.92 6.67 -12.54
N PHE A 10 -21.64 7.15 -11.32
CA PHE A 10 -22.52 7.40 -10.15
C PHE A 10 -22.94 6.25 -9.19
N ARG A 11 -22.94 6.60 -7.89
CA ARG A 11 -23.08 5.80 -6.64
C ARG A 11 -22.07 4.66 -6.42
N ASN A 12 -21.78 3.84 -7.42
CA ASN A 12 -20.83 2.75 -7.26
C ASN A 12 -19.39 3.25 -7.15
N GLU A 13 -19.00 4.26 -7.93
CA GLU A 13 -17.63 4.80 -7.90
C GLU A 13 -17.21 5.31 -6.51
N SER A 14 -18.03 6.16 -5.87
CA SER A 14 -17.71 6.68 -4.52
C SER A 14 -17.61 5.57 -3.47
N ARG A 15 -18.40 4.51 -3.62
CA ARG A 15 -18.34 3.33 -2.75
C ARG A 15 -17.09 2.49 -3.01
N LEU A 16 -16.75 2.24 -4.27
CA LEU A 16 -15.52 1.51 -4.62
C LEU A 16 -14.29 2.27 -4.11
N LEU A 17 -14.24 3.58 -4.29
CA LEU A 17 -13.18 4.43 -3.76
C LEU A 17 -13.10 4.38 -2.23
N SER A 18 -14.24 4.40 -1.53
CA SER A 18 -14.23 4.31 -0.05
C SER A 18 -13.73 2.95 0.45
N VAL A 19 -14.03 1.86 -0.26
CA VAL A 19 -13.47 0.53 0.03
C VAL A 19 -11.95 0.53 -0.23
N VAL A 20 -11.50 1.07 -1.37
CA VAL A 20 -10.07 1.19 -1.68
C VAL A 20 -9.34 2.00 -0.61
N ASP A 21 -9.88 3.14 -0.17
CA ASP A 21 -9.31 3.98 0.88
C ASP A 21 -9.20 3.21 2.20
N ARG A 22 -10.30 2.58 2.65
CA ARG A 22 -10.36 1.82 3.90
C ARG A 22 -9.36 0.67 3.90
N VAL A 23 -9.38 -0.17 2.87
CA VAL A 23 -8.50 -1.33 2.73
C VAL A 23 -7.04 -0.88 2.62
N SER A 24 -6.76 0.16 1.83
CA SER A 24 -5.41 0.70 1.68
C SER A 24 -4.86 1.21 3.01
N ALA A 25 -5.67 1.92 3.82
CA ALA A 25 -5.23 2.45 5.11
C ALA A 25 -4.92 1.33 6.11
N ARG A 26 -5.80 0.31 6.21
CA ARG A 26 -5.55 -0.88 7.05
C ARG A 26 -4.28 -1.60 6.61
N ALA A 27 -4.17 -1.91 5.32
CA ALA A 27 -3.03 -2.62 4.76
C ALA A 27 -1.71 -1.84 4.94
N GLN A 28 -1.69 -0.53 4.69
CA GLN A 28 -0.49 0.30 4.86
C GLN A 28 0.03 0.24 6.30
N ASN A 29 -0.84 0.46 7.29
CA ASN A 29 -0.46 0.40 8.69
C ASN A 29 0.05 -0.99 9.06
N ALA A 30 -0.68 -2.04 8.68
CA ALA A 30 -0.35 -3.41 9.01
C ALA A 30 0.95 -3.89 8.33
N VAL A 31 1.25 -3.45 7.11
CA VAL A 31 2.53 -3.75 6.45
C VAL A 31 3.65 -2.95 7.11
N TRP A 32 3.48 -1.65 7.34
CA TRP A 32 4.52 -0.80 7.92
C TRP A 32 4.99 -1.32 9.28
N GLN A 33 4.07 -1.71 10.16
CA GLN A 33 4.40 -2.29 11.46
C GLN A 33 5.29 -3.55 11.34
N ARG A 34 5.14 -4.32 10.27
CA ARG A 34 5.91 -5.55 10.05
C ARG A 34 7.27 -5.32 9.39
N VAL A 35 7.43 -4.23 8.64
CA VAL A 35 8.62 -4.02 7.81
C VAL A 35 9.55 -2.94 8.34
N ARG A 36 9.05 -1.99 9.15
CA ARG A 36 9.77 -0.77 9.57
C ARG A 36 11.14 -1.04 10.19
N ASP A 37 11.30 -2.09 10.99
CA ASP A 37 12.54 -2.36 11.72
C ASP A 37 13.64 -2.92 10.81
N ARG A 38 13.25 -3.61 9.73
CA ARG A 38 14.19 -4.19 8.77
C ARG A 38 14.49 -3.25 7.60
N VAL A 39 13.46 -2.62 7.03
CA VAL A 39 13.61 -1.80 5.82
C VAL A 39 14.58 -0.64 5.98
N LEU A 40 14.70 -0.06 7.19
CA LEU A 40 15.63 1.04 7.45
C LEU A 40 17.12 0.63 7.47
N ASN A 41 17.39 -0.67 7.59
CA ASN A 41 18.74 -1.23 7.58
C ASN A 41 19.12 -1.86 6.23
N MET A 42 18.16 -1.96 5.31
CA MET A 42 18.35 -2.50 3.97
C MET A 42 18.76 -1.40 2.99
N GLY A 43 19.41 -1.77 1.88
CA GLY A 43 19.55 -0.86 0.73
C GLY A 43 18.18 -0.56 0.10
N VAL A 44 18.03 0.58 -0.58
CA VAL A 44 16.74 1.00 -1.19
C VAL A 44 16.14 -0.08 -2.12
N HIS A 45 16.98 -0.73 -2.93
CA HIS A 45 16.54 -1.78 -3.86
C HIS A 45 16.04 -3.04 -3.13
N GLU A 46 16.75 -3.46 -2.08
CA GLU A 46 16.38 -4.59 -1.23
C GLU A 46 15.09 -4.29 -0.45
N ALA A 47 15.01 -3.12 0.17
CA ALA A 47 13.81 -2.65 0.87
C ALA A 47 12.59 -2.66 -0.05
N ARG A 48 12.75 -2.27 -1.33
CA ARG A 48 11.67 -2.32 -2.32
C ARG A 48 11.15 -3.74 -2.56
N GLY A 49 12.05 -4.70 -2.77
CA GLY A 49 11.68 -6.10 -2.95
C GLY A 49 10.98 -6.66 -1.70
N TYR A 50 11.55 -6.40 -0.54
CA TYR A 50 11.02 -6.83 0.75
C TYR A 50 9.62 -6.27 1.02
N ILE A 51 9.40 -4.97 0.83
CA ILE A 51 8.08 -4.33 1.01
C ILE A 51 7.03 -4.96 0.09
N ARG A 52 7.34 -5.19 -1.19
CA ARG A 52 6.40 -5.79 -2.15
C ARG A 52 5.97 -7.19 -1.72
N ALA A 53 6.93 -8.03 -1.32
CA ALA A 53 6.65 -9.39 -0.86
C ALA A 53 5.78 -9.40 0.41
N ARG A 54 6.11 -8.55 1.40
CA ARG A 54 5.36 -8.48 2.66
C ARG A 54 3.99 -7.83 2.51
N ALA A 55 3.84 -6.92 1.55
CA ALA A 55 2.55 -6.28 1.26
C ALA A 55 1.53 -7.25 0.66
N ALA A 56 1.96 -8.16 -0.22
CA ALA A 56 1.05 -9.10 -0.91
C ALA A 56 0.16 -9.87 0.07
N LEU A 57 0.76 -10.53 1.07
CA LEU A 57 0.04 -11.33 2.07
C LEU A 57 -0.94 -10.50 2.91
N VAL A 58 -0.58 -9.25 3.21
CA VAL A 58 -1.45 -8.37 4.00
C VAL A 58 -2.61 -7.89 3.14
N ILE A 59 -2.35 -7.49 1.90
CA ILE A 59 -3.39 -7.06 0.96
C ILE A 59 -4.38 -8.19 0.71
N GLU A 60 -3.91 -9.41 0.48
CA GLU A 60 -4.78 -10.59 0.29
C GLU A 60 -5.72 -10.80 1.48
N ARG A 61 -5.19 -10.73 2.71
CA ARG A 61 -6.00 -10.81 3.93
C ARG A 61 -7.04 -9.69 4.02
N GLU A 62 -6.61 -8.44 3.80
CA GLU A 62 -7.51 -7.28 3.91
C GLU A 62 -8.58 -7.28 2.81
N MET A 63 -8.26 -7.81 1.63
CA MET A 63 -9.22 -8.01 0.54
C MET A 63 -10.23 -9.10 0.86
N ALA A 64 -9.82 -10.21 1.49
CA ALA A 64 -10.75 -11.25 1.94
C ALA A 64 -11.75 -10.70 2.99
N ILE A 65 -11.27 -9.86 3.91
CA ILE A 65 -12.13 -9.18 4.88
C ILE A 65 -13.10 -8.24 4.17
N ALA A 66 -12.62 -7.42 3.22
CA ALA A 66 -13.46 -6.49 2.46
C ALA A 66 -14.53 -7.21 1.63
N ALA A 67 -14.21 -8.36 1.03
CA ALA A 67 -15.17 -9.18 0.32
C ALA A 67 -16.29 -9.71 1.23
N GLY A 68 -15.96 -10.06 2.49
CA GLY A 68 -16.96 -10.45 3.49
C GLY A 68 -17.82 -9.28 4.01
N GLU A 69 -17.24 -8.08 4.11
CA GLU A 69 -17.95 -6.86 4.51
C GLU A 69 -18.89 -6.34 3.40
N GLU A 70 -18.60 -6.62 2.14
CA GLU A 70 -19.25 -6.03 0.97
C GLU A 70 -19.83 -7.10 0.01
N PRO A 71 -20.82 -7.91 0.42
CA PRO A 71 -21.32 -9.05 -0.35
C PRO A 71 -21.99 -8.69 -1.69
N THR A 72 -22.27 -7.40 -1.91
CA THR A 72 -22.87 -6.88 -3.14
C THR A 72 -21.83 -6.52 -4.21
N LEU A 73 -20.53 -6.61 -3.90
CA LEU A 73 -19.48 -6.40 -4.90
C LEU A 73 -19.30 -7.63 -5.78
N SER A 74 -19.25 -7.43 -7.09
CA SER A 74 -18.92 -8.47 -8.05
C SER A 74 -17.44 -8.83 -7.98
N ALA A 75 -17.08 -10.00 -8.55
CA ALA A 75 -15.68 -10.40 -8.70
C ALA A 75 -14.84 -9.37 -9.49
N SER A 76 -15.44 -8.71 -10.50
CA SER A 76 -14.76 -7.64 -11.26
C SER A 76 -14.41 -6.46 -10.36
N HIS A 77 -15.37 -5.97 -9.57
CA HIS A 77 -15.12 -4.87 -8.63
C HIS A 77 -14.06 -5.24 -7.60
N LEU A 78 -14.08 -6.46 -7.06
CA LEU A 78 -13.06 -6.92 -6.12
C LEU A 78 -11.67 -6.99 -6.76
N SER A 79 -11.57 -7.39 -8.03
CA SER A 79 -10.31 -7.37 -8.79
C SER A 79 -9.80 -5.94 -8.98
N GLU A 80 -10.65 -5.01 -9.41
CA GLU A 80 -10.31 -3.60 -9.59
C GLU A 80 -9.85 -2.94 -8.27
N ILE A 81 -10.56 -3.23 -7.17
CA ILE A 81 -10.18 -2.77 -5.84
C ILE A 81 -8.82 -3.36 -5.44
N ASN A 82 -8.60 -4.66 -5.66
CA ASN A 82 -7.33 -5.31 -5.32
C ASN A 82 -6.15 -4.65 -6.04
N ASP A 83 -6.28 -4.37 -7.33
CA ASP A 83 -5.24 -3.70 -8.12
C ASP A 83 -4.98 -2.27 -7.63
N ALA A 84 -6.05 -1.51 -7.35
CA ALA A 84 -5.96 -0.16 -6.82
C ALA A 84 -5.29 -0.12 -5.43
N VAL A 85 -5.68 -1.03 -4.53
CA VAL A 85 -5.11 -1.19 -3.20
C VAL A 85 -3.64 -1.58 -3.30
N ARG A 86 -3.30 -2.59 -4.12
CA ARG A 86 -1.92 -3.03 -4.30
C ARG A 86 -1.02 -1.91 -4.80
N HIS A 87 -1.47 -1.16 -5.80
CA HIS A 87 -0.73 -0.02 -6.31
C HIS A 87 -0.53 1.05 -5.22
N ARG A 88 -1.61 1.43 -4.53
CA ARG A 88 -1.59 2.51 -3.53
C ARG A 88 -0.74 2.16 -2.31
N VAL A 89 -0.91 0.96 -1.76
CA VAL A 89 -0.16 0.47 -0.59
C VAL A 89 1.33 0.41 -0.89
N VAL A 90 1.72 -0.26 -1.99
CA VAL A 90 3.13 -0.41 -2.34
C VAL A 90 3.75 0.96 -2.61
N ARG A 91 3.11 1.81 -3.42
CA ARG A 91 3.64 3.14 -3.75
C ARG A 91 3.84 3.99 -2.48
N ARG A 92 2.88 3.98 -1.56
CA ARG A 92 2.96 4.77 -0.32
C ARG A 92 4.09 4.28 0.59
N LEU A 93 4.24 2.97 0.76
CA LEU A 93 5.27 2.40 1.62
C LEU A 93 6.67 2.56 1.05
N LEU A 94 6.83 2.45 -0.28
CA LEU A 94 8.11 2.73 -0.94
C LEU A 94 8.51 4.19 -0.75
N PHE A 95 7.57 5.12 -0.96
CA PHE A 95 7.83 6.54 -0.75
C PHE A 95 8.24 6.83 0.71
N GLU A 96 7.54 6.26 1.68
CA GLU A 96 7.88 6.42 3.08
C GLU A 96 9.25 5.81 3.43
N SER A 97 9.59 4.65 2.85
CA SER A 97 10.89 4.01 3.03
C SER A 97 12.04 4.87 2.49
N ILE A 98 11.90 5.40 1.28
CA ILE A 98 12.90 6.27 0.64
C ILE A 98 13.09 7.54 1.47
N ARG A 99 11.98 8.21 1.82
CA ARG A 99 11.99 9.43 2.65
C ARG A 99 12.74 9.23 3.96
N ARG A 100 12.57 8.07 4.62
CA ARG A 100 13.27 7.76 5.87
C ARG A 100 14.74 7.42 5.66
N HIS A 101 15.08 6.70 4.58
CA HIS A 101 16.48 6.45 4.22
C HIS A 101 17.24 7.76 4.01
N ASP A 102 16.66 8.69 3.25
CA ASP A 102 17.27 10.00 2.99
C ASP A 102 17.47 10.78 4.30
N SER A 103 16.46 10.79 5.17
CA SER A 103 16.53 11.44 6.49
C SER A 103 17.66 10.85 7.37
N ILE A 104 17.81 9.52 7.38
CA ILE A 104 18.88 8.84 8.14
C ILE A 104 20.25 9.17 7.55
N ARG A 105 20.37 9.17 6.21
CA ARG A 105 21.62 9.49 5.51
C ARG A 105 22.05 10.93 5.76
N GLU A 106 21.13 11.88 5.70
CA GLU A 106 21.40 13.29 6.01
C GLU A 106 21.85 13.47 7.46
N ARG A 107 21.15 12.83 8.40
CA ARG A 107 21.54 12.89 9.82
C ARG A 107 22.96 12.36 10.05
N ARG A 108 23.32 11.23 9.42
CA ARG A 108 24.68 10.66 9.51
C ARG A 108 25.74 11.60 8.94
N ARG A 109 25.46 12.26 7.81
CA ARG A 109 26.38 13.26 7.23
C ARG A 109 26.61 14.45 8.15
N ARG A 110 25.56 14.98 8.79
CA ARG A 110 25.68 16.11 9.73
C ARG A 110 26.47 15.77 10.99
N LEU A 111 26.42 14.53 11.46
CA LEU A 111 27.17 14.08 12.64
C LEU A 111 28.65 13.77 12.33
N ALA A 112 29.00 13.60 11.06
CA ALA A 112 30.35 13.31 10.60
C ALA A 112 31.09 14.56 10.08
N ALA A 113 30.41 15.71 10.03
CA ALA A 113 30.95 17.02 9.68
C ALA A 113 31.20 17.82 10.96
#